data_AF-A0A7R6WMD9-F1
#
_entry.id   AF-A0A7R6WMD9-F1
#
_cell.length_a   1.000
_cell.length_b   1.000
_cell.length_c   1.000
_cell.angle_alpha   90.00
_cell.angle_beta   90.00
_cell.angle_gamma   90.00
#
_symmetry.space_group_name_H-M   'P 1'
#
loop_
_entity.id
_entity.type
_entity.pdbx_description
1 polymer ?
#
loop_
_entity_poly.entity_id
_entity_poly.type
_entity_poly.pdbx_seq_one_letter_code
_entity_poly.pdbx_strand_id
1 'polypeptide(L)'
;MKRTAFSAVCLIMMVSGANGQEFGRFPDNPHGEFINGPDRTYFRLDKPFRYLDPNGLEWVAPAGEATDGASIPWEFWTFVGDTYSGLYLNAAIIHDYYSCSKAREYYSTQNTFWFGMRSLGVSETKANIFWVAVRFFGLDYWSVDPSVKPPSPCNKGPAGQKEALNDVNSQTRVIALAKFAAMVRTLETTNGRVLDIVSDQPIAPNTERGNEYLEYLRTAMKKDFDVPRETLGLFSVVSDAELAARNPAGTISPWIEGQVPALDKYMAQAALKYPPPLKLESGDYAAFVAGPRDLKLNDFAAVFRLPVNEK
;
A
#
# COMPACT_ATOMS: atom_id res chain seq x y z
N MET A 1 33.82 18.65 57.72
CA MET A 1 33.92 18.35 56.28
C MET A 1 33.97 16.84 56.06
N LYS A 2 32.85 16.21 55.70
CA LYS A 2 32.81 14.84 55.16
C LYS A 2 31.89 14.87 53.95
N ARG A 3 32.45 14.64 52.76
CA ARG A 3 31.74 14.66 51.48
C ARG A 3 31.02 13.33 51.31
N THR A 4 29.69 13.34 51.31
CA THR A 4 28.85 12.22 50.91
C THR A 4 28.78 12.18 49.39
N ALA A 5 29.33 11.12 48.78
CA ALA A 5 29.23 10.87 47.35
C ALA A 5 27.83 10.31 47.04
N PHE A 6 27.07 11.02 46.21
CA PHE A 6 25.85 10.50 45.59
C PHE A 6 26.27 9.56 44.46
N SER A 7 26.00 8.26 44.63
CA SER A 7 26.18 7.27 43.57
C SER A 7 24.95 7.34 42.67
N ALA A 8 25.06 8.03 41.53
CA ALA A 8 24.04 8.01 40.49
C ALA A 8 24.12 6.67 39.74
N VAL A 9 23.19 5.76 40.04
CA VAL A 9 22.98 4.56 39.23
C VAL A 9 22.28 4.99 37.95
N CYS A 10 23.06 5.07 36.87
CA CYS A 10 22.54 5.34 35.54
C CYS A 10 21.89 4.05 35.01
N LEU A 11 20.56 3.95 35.12
CA LEU A 11 19.79 2.87 34.53
C LEU A 11 19.73 3.09 33.02
N ILE A 12 20.64 2.47 32.28
CA ILE A 12 20.61 2.43 30.82
C ILE A 12 19.43 1.54 30.42
N MET A 13 18.30 2.16 30.05
CA MET A 13 17.22 1.45 29.35
C MET A 13 17.71 1.12 27.94
N MET A 14 18.13 -0.14 27.73
CA MET A 14 18.28 -0.70 26.39
C MET A 14 16.89 -0.93 25.79
N VAL A 15 16.34 0.06 25.09
CA VAL A 15 15.16 -0.13 24.23
C VAL A 15 15.66 -0.50 22.84
N SER A 16 16.04 -1.75 22.64
CA SER A 16 16.37 -2.27 21.31
C SER A 16 16.06 -3.76 21.28
N GLY A 17 14.82 -4.11 20.92
CA GLY A 17 14.44 -5.53 20.78
C GLY A 17 12.95 -5.86 20.62
N ALA A 18 12.03 -4.93 20.92
CA ALA A 18 10.60 -5.28 20.98
C ALA A 18 9.94 -5.58 19.62
N ASN A 19 10.37 -4.93 18.52
CA ASN A 19 9.72 -5.13 17.20
C ASN A 19 10.03 -6.48 16.56
N GLY A 20 11.13 -7.14 16.93
CA GLY A 20 11.60 -8.37 16.29
C GLY A 20 10.78 -9.62 16.63
N GLN A 21 9.98 -9.58 17.70
CA GLN A 21 9.08 -10.67 18.11
C GLN A 21 7.68 -10.54 17.53
N GLU A 22 7.17 -9.32 17.35
CA GLU A 22 5.81 -9.08 16.88
C GLU A 22 5.68 -9.23 15.37
N PHE A 23 6.66 -8.72 14.61
CA PHE A 23 6.61 -8.66 13.15
C PHE A 23 7.77 -9.40 12.48
N GLY A 24 8.52 -10.22 13.21
CA GLY A 24 9.68 -10.92 12.67
C GLY A 24 10.89 -10.00 12.48
N ARG A 25 11.89 -10.45 11.74
CA ARG A 25 13.14 -9.69 11.52
C ARG A 25 13.90 -10.10 10.26
N PHE A 26 14.66 -9.16 9.73
CA PHE A 26 15.74 -9.42 8.77
C PHE A 26 17.06 -9.61 9.54
N PRO A 27 17.67 -10.80 9.51
CA PRO A 27 18.93 -11.04 10.24
C PRO A 27 20.12 -10.27 9.69
N ASP A 28 20.10 -9.98 8.39
CA ASP A 28 21.19 -9.35 7.64
C ASP A 28 20.61 -8.30 6.68
N ASN A 29 21.47 -7.48 6.08
CA ASN A 29 21.09 -6.58 4.98
C ASN A 29 21.23 -7.30 3.64
N PRO A 30 20.46 -6.90 2.60
CA PRO A 30 20.60 -7.48 1.29
C PRO A 30 21.96 -7.11 0.67
N HIS A 31 22.59 -8.07 0.01
CA HIS A 31 23.84 -7.88 -0.72
C HIS A 31 23.58 -8.04 -2.21
N GLY A 32 23.97 -7.05 -3.00
CA GLY A 32 23.62 -7.00 -4.41
C GLY A 32 24.08 -5.72 -5.09
N GLU A 33 23.74 -5.61 -6.37
CA GLU A 33 24.04 -4.48 -7.24
C GLU A 33 22.77 -3.92 -7.89
N PHE A 34 22.76 -2.60 -8.11
CA PHE A 34 21.75 -1.98 -8.96
C PHE A 34 22.13 -2.18 -10.42
N ILE A 35 21.21 -2.71 -11.21
CA ILE A 35 21.37 -2.96 -12.64
C ILE A 35 20.35 -2.13 -13.43
N ASN A 36 20.72 -1.69 -14.62
CA ASN A 36 19.79 -1.00 -15.52
C ASN A 36 18.96 -2.03 -16.29
N GLY A 37 17.65 -2.03 -16.05
CA GLY A 37 16.68 -2.74 -16.86
C GLY A 37 16.24 -1.96 -18.10
N PRO A 38 15.45 -2.59 -19.00
CA PRO A 38 14.91 -1.92 -20.17
C PRO A 38 13.85 -0.86 -19.83
N ASP A 39 13.19 -0.95 -18.68
CA ASP A 39 12.08 -0.10 -18.23
C ASP A 39 12.39 0.67 -16.94
N ARG A 40 13.14 0.07 -16.01
CA ARG A 40 13.53 0.68 -14.73
C ARG A 40 14.85 0.10 -14.20
N THR A 41 15.46 0.77 -13.22
CA THR A 41 16.57 0.19 -12.44
C THR A 41 16.03 -1.00 -11.63
N TYR A 42 16.86 -2.02 -11.38
CA TYR A 42 16.57 -3.17 -10.52
C TYR A 42 17.66 -3.36 -9.48
N PHE A 43 17.36 -4.01 -8.37
CA PHE A 43 18.36 -4.50 -7.41
C PHE A 43 18.48 -6.01 -7.53
N ARG A 44 19.67 -6.52 -7.89
CA ARG A 44 19.96 -7.96 -8.03
C ARG A 44 20.77 -8.45 -6.84
N LEU A 45 20.34 -9.55 -6.23
CA LEU A 45 21.04 -10.20 -5.12
C LEU A 45 22.31 -10.93 -5.58
N ASP A 46 23.41 -10.75 -4.85
CA ASP A 46 24.64 -11.51 -5.01
C ASP A 46 24.67 -12.76 -4.11
N LYS A 47 23.91 -12.73 -3.01
CA LYS A 47 23.82 -13.79 -2.00
C LYS A 47 22.35 -14.04 -1.64
N PRO A 48 22.00 -15.24 -1.12
CA PRO A 48 20.67 -15.47 -0.61
C PRO A 48 20.32 -14.45 0.49
N PHE A 49 19.09 -13.96 0.46
CA PHE A 49 18.56 -12.99 1.42
C PHE A 49 17.35 -13.58 2.13
N ARG A 50 17.20 -13.30 3.43
CA ARG A 50 16.19 -13.99 4.25
C ARG A 50 15.47 -13.08 5.23
N TYR A 51 14.22 -13.46 5.50
CA TYR A 51 13.35 -12.89 6.50
C TYR A 51 12.83 -13.99 7.42
N LEU A 52 12.87 -13.76 8.73
CA LEU A 52 12.30 -14.64 9.74
C LEU A 52 10.96 -14.05 10.17
N ASP A 53 9.87 -14.74 9.87
CA ASP A 53 8.53 -14.26 10.23
C ASP A 53 8.20 -14.47 11.73
N PRO A 54 7.12 -13.85 12.24
CA PRO A 54 6.72 -14.00 13.64
C PRO A 54 6.41 -15.44 14.08
N ASN A 55 6.05 -16.31 13.13
CA ASN A 55 5.71 -17.71 13.38
C ASN A 55 6.95 -18.62 13.35
N GLY A 56 8.14 -18.06 13.16
CA GLY A 56 9.40 -18.80 13.08
C GLY A 56 9.66 -19.43 11.73
N LEU A 57 8.88 -19.09 10.70
CA LEU A 57 9.09 -19.56 9.34
C LEU A 57 10.08 -18.66 8.62
N GLU A 58 11.08 -19.28 7.98
CA GLU A 58 12.11 -18.58 7.22
C GLU A 58 11.67 -18.41 5.76
N TRP A 59 11.75 -17.19 5.24
CA TRP A 59 11.47 -16.81 3.86
C TRP A 59 12.79 -16.47 3.18
N VAL A 60 13.18 -17.18 2.13
CA VAL A 60 14.51 -17.05 1.49
C VAL A 60 14.37 -16.72 0.01
N ALA A 61 14.90 -15.56 -0.39
CA ALA A 61 15.14 -15.23 -1.79
C ALA A 61 16.55 -15.71 -2.18
N PRO A 62 16.70 -16.48 -3.28
CA PRO A 62 18.00 -17.00 -3.70
C PRO A 62 18.90 -15.92 -4.29
N ALA A 63 20.21 -16.19 -4.36
CA ALA A 63 21.14 -15.35 -5.11
C ALA A 63 20.74 -15.27 -6.59
N GLY A 64 21.02 -14.14 -7.22
CA GLY A 64 20.65 -13.83 -8.60
C GLY A 64 19.22 -13.32 -8.77
N GLU A 65 18.38 -13.36 -7.72
CA GLU A 65 17.04 -12.76 -7.78
C GLU A 65 17.13 -11.24 -7.98
N ALA A 66 16.27 -10.70 -8.82
CA ALA A 66 16.20 -9.27 -9.09
C ALA A 66 14.81 -8.75 -8.73
N THR A 67 14.78 -7.67 -7.93
CA THR A 67 13.56 -6.95 -7.55
C THR A 67 13.57 -5.57 -8.22
N ASP A 68 12.39 -5.03 -8.51
CA ASP A 68 12.23 -3.61 -8.82
C ASP A 68 11.88 -2.75 -7.60
N GLY A 69 12.06 -3.32 -6.40
CA GLY A 69 11.53 -2.75 -5.18
C GLY A 69 10.03 -3.09 -5.08
N ALA A 70 9.18 -2.09 -4.96
CA ALA A 70 7.75 -2.33 -4.97
C ALA A 70 7.22 -2.27 -6.42
N SER A 71 6.74 -3.40 -6.94
CA SER A 71 5.93 -3.49 -8.18
C SER A 71 4.55 -2.82 -7.99
N ILE A 72 4.57 -1.54 -7.65
CA ILE A 72 3.41 -0.67 -7.51
C ILE A 72 3.33 0.18 -8.78
N PRO A 73 2.18 0.22 -9.48
CA PRO A 73 2.02 1.07 -10.65
C PRO A 73 2.43 2.52 -10.37
N TRP A 74 3.12 3.14 -11.33
CA TRP A 74 3.74 4.46 -11.15
C TRP A 74 2.74 5.53 -10.69
N GLU A 75 1.45 5.38 -11.04
CA GLU A 75 0.35 6.25 -10.60
C GLU A 75 0.22 6.31 -9.08
N PHE A 76 0.70 5.30 -8.36
CA PHE A 76 0.62 5.25 -6.90
C PHE A 76 1.89 5.70 -6.18
N TRP A 77 2.98 5.97 -6.89
CA TRP A 77 4.24 6.43 -6.27
C TRP A 77 4.06 7.76 -5.53
N THR A 78 3.12 8.60 -5.97
CA THR A 78 2.68 9.80 -5.25
C THR A 78 2.13 9.48 -3.85
N PHE A 79 1.56 8.29 -3.65
CA PHE A 79 0.93 7.88 -2.39
C PHE A 79 1.88 7.12 -1.48
N VAL A 80 2.80 6.34 -2.04
CA VAL A 80 3.66 5.43 -1.27
C VAL A 80 5.11 5.91 -1.08
N GLY A 81 5.58 6.83 -1.93
CA GLY A 81 6.96 7.31 -1.97
C GLY A 81 7.78 6.62 -3.08
N ASP A 82 9.10 6.82 -3.05
CA ASP A 82 10.09 6.15 -3.92
C ASP A 82 9.94 4.61 -3.84
N THR A 83 10.51 3.86 -4.77
CA THR A 83 10.53 2.38 -4.79
C THR A 83 11.78 1.78 -4.16
N TYR A 84 12.81 2.60 -3.87
CA TYR A 84 14.09 2.15 -3.33
C TYR A 84 14.49 2.78 -1.99
N SER A 85 13.69 3.71 -1.45
CA SER A 85 13.96 4.37 -0.18
C SER A 85 13.81 3.43 1.03
N GLY A 86 14.92 2.73 1.33
CA GLY A 86 15.46 2.41 2.66
C GLY A 86 14.71 1.46 3.61
N LEU A 87 13.38 1.42 3.60
CA LEU A 87 12.61 0.69 4.62
C LEU A 87 11.74 -0.46 4.09
N TYR A 88 11.58 -0.60 2.77
CA TYR A 88 10.77 -1.69 2.20
C TYR A 88 11.48 -2.46 1.09
N LEU A 89 12.68 -2.07 0.64
CA LEU A 89 13.48 -2.88 -0.30
C LEU A 89 13.67 -4.31 0.21
N ASN A 90 14.02 -4.47 1.48
CA ASN A 90 14.19 -5.79 2.10
C ASN A 90 12.89 -6.62 2.03
N ALA A 91 11.74 -6.00 2.32
CA ALA A 91 10.44 -6.67 2.26
C ALA A 91 10.03 -7.00 0.81
N ALA A 92 10.31 -6.09 -0.13
CA ALA A 92 10.08 -6.23 -1.56
C ALA A 92 10.86 -7.40 -2.17
N ILE A 93 12.15 -7.55 -1.85
CA ILE A 93 12.99 -8.67 -2.33
C ILE A 93 12.32 -10.02 -2.02
N ILE A 94 11.82 -10.19 -0.80
CA ILE A 94 11.13 -11.41 -0.39
C ILE A 94 9.78 -11.52 -1.12
N HIS A 95 8.97 -10.46 -1.10
CA HIS A 95 7.65 -10.44 -1.74
C HIS A 95 7.70 -10.80 -3.24
N ASP A 96 8.61 -10.21 -3.99
CA ASP A 96 8.71 -10.38 -5.44
C ASP A 96 9.14 -11.79 -5.81
N TYR A 97 10.13 -12.34 -5.08
CA TYR A 97 10.54 -13.73 -5.28
C TYR A 97 9.36 -14.69 -5.08
N TYR A 98 8.60 -14.55 -3.99
CA TYR A 98 7.49 -15.45 -3.69
C TYR A 98 6.26 -15.21 -4.58
N SER A 99 6.03 -13.98 -5.03
CA SER A 99 4.99 -13.66 -6.03
C SER A 99 5.32 -14.23 -7.41
N CYS A 100 6.60 -14.20 -7.80
CA CYS A 100 7.05 -14.74 -9.08
C CYS A 100 7.11 -16.28 -9.06
N SER A 101 7.73 -16.85 -8.02
CA SER A 101 7.94 -18.29 -7.91
C SER A 101 6.68 -19.06 -7.51
N LYS A 102 5.73 -18.38 -6.86
CA LYS A 102 4.51 -18.96 -6.26
C LYS A 102 4.83 -20.14 -5.33
N ALA A 103 6.02 -20.13 -4.73
CA ALA A 103 6.50 -21.18 -3.84
C ALA A 103 5.70 -21.29 -2.53
N ARG A 104 4.92 -20.25 -2.21
CA ARG A 104 4.07 -20.16 -1.02
C ARG A 104 2.72 -19.59 -1.38
N GLU A 105 1.77 -19.80 -0.48
CA GLU A 105 0.38 -19.40 -0.64
C GLU A 105 0.26 -17.86 -0.75
N TYR A 106 -0.73 -17.41 -1.50
CA TYR A 106 -0.97 -16.00 -1.83
C TYR A 106 -1.04 -15.10 -0.60
N TYR A 107 -1.99 -15.35 0.31
CA TYR A 107 -2.20 -14.54 1.51
C TYR A 107 -0.96 -14.50 2.39
N SER A 108 -0.28 -15.63 2.54
CA SER A 108 0.96 -15.74 3.30
C SER A 108 2.07 -14.88 2.69
N THR A 109 2.19 -14.87 1.36
CA THR A 109 3.16 -14.04 0.62
C THR A 109 2.86 -12.55 0.80
N GLN A 110 1.60 -12.14 0.64
CA GLN A 110 1.18 -10.75 0.76
C GLN A 110 1.28 -10.23 2.21
N ASN A 111 0.93 -11.06 3.20
CA ASN A 111 1.07 -10.70 4.61
C ASN A 111 2.53 -10.63 5.04
N THR A 112 3.41 -11.47 4.48
CA THR A 112 4.86 -11.41 4.74
C THR A 112 5.46 -10.09 4.29
N PHE A 113 4.98 -9.52 3.19
CA PHE A 113 5.38 -8.17 2.77
C PHE A 113 5.03 -7.13 3.85
N TRP A 114 3.81 -7.18 4.37
CA TRP A 114 3.36 -6.31 5.46
C TRP A 114 4.18 -6.49 6.74
N PHE A 115 4.37 -7.73 7.19
CA PHE A 115 5.19 -8.02 8.38
C PHE A 115 6.64 -7.58 8.19
N GLY A 116 7.23 -7.82 7.02
CA GLY A 116 8.56 -7.36 6.65
C GLY A 116 8.69 -5.84 6.80
N MET A 117 7.76 -5.06 6.24
CA MET A 117 7.75 -3.60 6.40
C MET A 117 7.64 -3.18 7.86
N ARG A 118 6.74 -3.81 8.64
CA ARG A 118 6.56 -3.50 10.06
C ARG A 118 7.81 -3.82 10.89
N SER A 119 8.52 -4.90 10.59
CA SER A 119 9.78 -5.27 11.23
C SER A 119 10.90 -4.24 10.99
N LEU A 120 10.84 -3.52 9.87
CA LEU A 120 11.78 -2.45 9.50
C LEU A 120 11.37 -1.09 10.06
N GLY A 121 10.28 -1.01 10.83
CA GLY A 121 9.80 0.22 11.45
C GLY A 121 8.94 1.10 10.54
N VAL A 122 8.50 0.61 9.37
CA VAL A 122 7.50 1.30 8.55
C VAL A 122 6.21 1.43 9.35
N SER A 123 5.61 2.61 9.42
CA SER A 123 4.37 2.84 10.18
C SER A 123 3.25 1.91 9.71
N GLU A 124 2.33 1.56 10.61
CA GLU A 124 1.20 0.68 10.29
C GLU A 124 0.33 1.24 9.15
N THR A 125 0.01 2.54 9.19
CA THR A 125 -0.70 3.23 8.10
C THR A 125 -0.01 3.02 6.76
N LYS A 126 1.31 3.28 6.70
CA LYS A 126 2.08 3.15 5.46
C LYS A 126 2.14 1.69 5.00
N ALA A 127 2.40 0.74 5.89
CA ALA A 127 2.39 -0.68 5.57
C ALA A 127 1.02 -1.13 5.05
N ASN A 128 -0.09 -0.63 5.61
CA ASN A 128 -1.45 -0.90 5.14
C ASN A 128 -1.69 -0.32 3.74
N ILE A 129 -1.22 0.89 3.43
CA ILE A 129 -1.33 1.47 2.08
C ILE A 129 -0.64 0.57 1.04
N PHE A 130 0.59 0.14 1.33
CA PHE A 130 1.33 -0.79 0.47
C PHE A 130 0.59 -2.13 0.31
N TRP A 131 0.08 -2.68 1.41
CA TRP A 131 -0.71 -3.92 1.41
C TRP A 131 -1.97 -3.80 0.55
N VAL A 132 -2.69 -2.68 0.63
CA VAL A 132 -3.84 -2.41 -0.26
C VAL A 132 -3.41 -2.35 -1.71
N ALA A 133 -2.30 -1.66 -2.02
CA ALA A 133 -1.82 -1.51 -3.40
C ALA A 133 -1.50 -2.88 -4.04
N VAL A 134 -0.73 -3.73 -3.35
CA VAL A 134 -0.36 -5.06 -3.89
C VAL A 134 -1.55 -6.00 -4.00
N ARG A 135 -2.55 -5.88 -3.12
CA ARG A 135 -3.74 -6.74 -3.15
C ARG A 135 -4.77 -6.30 -4.18
N PHE A 136 -4.99 -4.99 -4.30
CA PHE A 136 -5.96 -4.45 -5.24
C PHE A 136 -5.42 -4.49 -6.68
N PHE A 137 -4.14 -4.16 -6.89
CA PHE A 137 -3.52 -4.01 -8.22
C PHE A 137 -2.51 -5.08 -8.61
N GLY A 138 -2.11 -5.97 -7.69
CA GLY A 138 -1.06 -6.96 -7.95
C GLY A 138 -1.52 -8.15 -8.78
N LEU A 139 -1.09 -9.36 -8.43
CA LEU A 139 -1.41 -10.60 -9.16
C LEU A 139 -2.74 -11.23 -8.71
N ASP A 140 -3.29 -12.08 -9.57
CA ASP A 140 -4.45 -12.91 -9.23
C ASP A 140 -4.11 -13.93 -8.14
N TYR A 141 -5.11 -14.29 -7.35
CA TYR A 141 -4.99 -15.34 -6.35
C TYR A 141 -4.39 -16.61 -6.97
N TRP A 142 -3.46 -17.23 -6.24
CA TRP A 142 -2.89 -18.53 -6.61
C TRP A 142 -2.88 -19.47 -5.42
N SER A 143 -3.11 -20.76 -5.72
CA SER A 143 -2.81 -21.84 -4.80
C SER A 143 -1.42 -22.39 -5.10
N VAL A 144 -0.73 -22.90 -4.07
CA VAL A 144 0.54 -23.60 -4.26
C VAL A 144 0.29 -24.93 -4.96
N ASP A 145 0.99 -25.17 -6.06
CA ASP A 145 1.04 -26.48 -6.69
C ASP A 145 2.23 -27.25 -6.09
N PRO A 146 2.00 -28.27 -5.24
CA PRO A 146 3.08 -29.01 -4.59
C PRO A 146 3.93 -29.84 -5.56
N SER A 147 3.48 -30.03 -6.80
CA SER A 147 4.23 -30.75 -7.83
C SER A 147 5.22 -29.86 -8.59
N VAL A 148 5.06 -28.54 -8.52
CA VAL A 148 5.90 -27.57 -9.22
C VAL A 148 7.07 -27.17 -8.33
N LYS A 149 8.29 -27.42 -8.82
CA LYS A 149 9.50 -26.88 -8.16
C LYS A 149 9.60 -25.38 -8.45
N PRO A 150 9.67 -24.53 -7.41
CA PRO A 150 9.78 -23.10 -7.64
C PRO A 150 11.11 -22.77 -8.33
N PRO A 151 11.11 -21.82 -9.27
CA PRO A 151 12.34 -21.39 -9.92
C PRO A 151 13.29 -20.71 -8.93
N SER A 152 14.59 -20.81 -9.20
CA SER A 152 15.66 -20.23 -8.36
C SER A 152 16.88 -19.86 -9.21
N PRO A 153 17.09 -18.58 -9.55
CA PRO A 153 16.18 -17.44 -9.32
C PRO A 153 14.96 -17.49 -10.24
N CYS A 154 13.93 -16.69 -9.94
CA CYS A 154 12.68 -16.71 -10.71
C CYS A 154 12.86 -16.18 -12.14
N ASN A 155 13.89 -15.35 -12.40
CA ASN A 155 14.41 -14.91 -13.72
C ASN A 155 13.39 -14.36 -14.74
N LYS A 156 12.10 -14.29 -14.42
CA LYS A 156 11.09 -13.68 -15.30
C LYS A 156 11.23 -12.16 -15.39
N GLY A 157 12.10 -11.57 -14.58
CA GLY A 157 12.10 -10.14 -14.30
C GLY A 157 10.74 -9.69 -13.73
N PRO A 158 10.66 -8.47 -13.21
CA PRO A 158 9.37 -7.86 -12.85
C PRO A 158 8.47 -7.61 -14.07
N ALA A 159 8.97 -7.75 -15.31
CA ALA A 159 8.17 -7.83 -16.54
C ALA A 159 7.13 -8.96 -16.57
N GLY A 160 7.17 -9.90 -15.61
CA GLY A 160 6.14 -10.92 -15.40
C GLY A 160 4.98 -10.47 -14.50
N GLN A 161 5.08 -9.36 -13.77
CA GLN A 161 3.99 -8.75 -13.02
C GLN A 161 3.26 -7.77 -13.94
N LYS A 162 2.28 -8.28 -14.69
CA LYS A 162 1.41 -7.41 -15.50
C LYS A 162 0.68 -6.47 -14.55
N GLU A 163 1.01 -5.18 -14.57
CA GLU A 163 0.31 -4.17 -13.76
C GLU A 163 -1.19 -4.26 -14.09
N ALA A 164 -2.04 -4.63 -13.13
CA ALA A 164 -3.45 -4.91 -13.41
C ALA A 164 -4.18 -3.71 -14.02
N LEU A 165 -3.69 -2.49 -13.77
CA LEU A 165 -4.18 -1.26 -14.40
C LEU A 165 -3.90 -1.18 -15.90
N ASN A 166 -2.83 -1.79 -16.41
CA ASN A 166 -2.47 -1.69 -17.83
C ASN A 166 -3.41 -2.47 -18.75
N ASP A 167 -4.20 -3.38 -18.19
CA ASP A 167 -5.12 -4.23 -18.94
C ASP A 167 -6.57 -3.75 -18.95
N VAL A 168 -6.89 -2.73 -18.15
CA VAL A 168 -8.26 -2.20 -18.05
C VAL A 168 -8.42 -0.89 -18.83
N ASN A 169 -9.65 -0.59 -19.23
CA ASN A 169 -9.96 0.62 -19.99
C ASN A 169 -9.74 1.90 -19.15
N SER A 170 -9.68 3.06 -19.81
CA SER A 170 -9.41 4.35 -19.17
C SER A 170 -10.38 4.71 -18.03
N GLN A 171 -11.67 4.45 -18.22
CA GLN A 171 -12.70 4.68 -17.21
C GLN A 171 -12.50 3.79 -15.97
N THR A 172 -12.21 2.51 -16.17
CA THR A 172 -11.94 1.57 -15.08
C THR A 172 -10.70 1.97 -14.28
N ARG A 173 -9.63 2.44 -14.95
CA ARG A 173 -8.43 2.97 -14.28
C ARG A 173 -8.77 4.15 -13.37
N VAL A 174 -9.57 5.10 -13.88
CA VAL A 174 -10.03 6.29 -13.15
C VAL A 174 -10.82 5.91 -11.89
N ILE A 175 -11.76 4.97 -12.00
CA ILE A 175 -12.54 4.47 -10.87
C ILE A 175 -11.61 3.81 -9.83
N ALA A 176 -10.68 2.97 -10.28
CA ALA A 176 -9.78 2.25 -9.41
C ALA A 176 -8.81 3.19 -8.65
N LEU A 177 -8.30 4.22 -9.32
CA LEU A 177 -7.48 5.27 -8.70
C LEU A 177 -8.27 6.04 -7.65
N ALA A 178 -9.51 6.43 -7.95
CA ALA A 178 -10.36 7.13 -7.00
C ALA A 178 -10.76 6.29 -5.78
N LYS A 179 -10.98 4.99 -6.01
CA LYS A 179 -11.23 4.01 -4.96
C LYS A 179 -10.01 3.89 -4.04
N PHE A 180 -8.82 3.74 -4.62
CA PHE A 180 -7.58 3.66 -3.86
C PHE A 180 -7.31 4.94 -3.08
N ALA A 181 -7.49 6.11 -3.70
CA ALA A 181 -7.34 7.39 -3.03
C ALA A 181 -8.24 7.50 -1.79
N ALA A 182 -9.50 7.08 -1.88
CA ALA A 182 -10.40 7.06 -0.73
C ALA A 182 -9.92 6.14 0.40
N MET A 183 -9.40 4.95 0.08
CA MET A 183 -8.83 4.04 1.08
C MET A 183 -7.60 4.63 1.75
N VAL A 184 -6.70 5.25 0.97
CA VAL A 184 -5.53 5.96 1.51
C VAL A 184 -5.96 7.08 2.46
N ARG A 185 -6.90 7.94 2.05
CA ARG A 185 -7.42 9.01 2.92
C ARG A 185 -8.03 8.45 4.20
N THR A 186 -8.76 7.34 4.12
CA THR A 186 -9.37 6.69 5.29
C THR A 186 -8.31 6.14 6.24
N LEU A 187 -7.30 5.47 5.72
CA LEU A 187 -6.17 4.96 6.50
C LEU A 187 -5.41 6.12 7.17
N GLU A 188 -5.08 7.19 6.44
CA GLU A 188 -4.39 8.36 7.00
C GLU A 188 -5.20 9.04 8.10
N THR A 189 -6.50 9.22 7.87
CA THR A 189 -7.40 9.87 8.82
C THR A 189 -7.58 9.06 10.11
N THR A 190 -7.55 7.73 9.99
CA THR A 190 -7.82 6.82 11.11
C THR A 190 -6.56 6.21 11.71
N ASN A 191 -5.37 6.69 11.34
CA ASN A 191 -4.08 6.13 11.75
C ASN A 191 -3.99 4.62 11.48
N GLY A 192 -4.42 4.19 10.29
CA GLY A 192 -4.34 2.80 9.82
C GLY A 192 -5.45 1.88 10.31
N ARG A 193 -6.40 2.35 11.14
CA ARG A 193 -7.41 1.50 11.78
C ARG A 193 -8.56 1.09 10.87
N VAL A 194 -8.91 1.93 9.90
CA VAL A 194 -10.02 1.70 8.97
C VAL A 194 -9.49 1.76 7.54
N LEU A 195 -9.71 0.69 6.80
CA LEU A 195 -9.38 0.57 5.38
C LEU A 195 -10.38 1.36 4.54
N ASP A 196 -11.67 1.13 4.78
CA ASP A 196 -12.76 1.75 4.04
C ASP A 196 -14.08 1.65 4.81
N ILE A 197 -15.12 2.28 4.28
CA ILE A 197 -16.49 2.18 4.80
C ILE A 197 -17.41 1.74 3.68
N VAL A 198 -18.07 0.60 3.88
CA VAL A 198 -19.02 0.01 2.94
C VAL A 198 -20.37 -0.11 3.63
N SER A 199 -21.42 0.49 3.05
CA SER A 199 -22.77 0.49 3.63
C SER A 199 -22.79 0.91 5.11
N ASP A 200 -22.12 2.03 5.44
CA ASP A 200 -21.94 2.58 6.79
C ASP A 200 -21.21 1.65 7.79
N GLN A 201 -20.59 0.57 7.32
CA GLN A 201 -19.82 -0.35 8.15
C GLN A 201 -18.31 -0.19 7.88
N PRO A 202 -17.48 0.08 8.90
CA PRO A 202 -16.04 0.16 8.72
C PRO A 202 -15.46 -1.23 8.41
N ILE A 203 -14.50 -1.26 7.50
CA ILE A 203 -13.69 -2.43 7.18
C ILE A 203 -12.28 -2.18 7.71
N ALA A 204 -11.73 -3.10 8.48
CA ALA A 204 -10.37 -3.01 9.01
C ALA A 204 -9.37 -3.72 8.07
N PRO A 205 -8.15 -3.18 7.90
CA PRO A 205 -7.09 -3.85 7.14
C PRO A 205 -6.61 -5.11 7.86
N ASN A 206 -5.97 -6.02 7.13
CA ASN A 206 -5.42 -7.29 7.66
C ASN A 206 -6.42 -8.18 8.42
N THR A 207 -7.71 -8.06 8.12
CA THR A 207 -8.77 -8.96 8.62
C THR A 207 -9.31 -9.83 7.49
N GLU A 208 -9.98 -10.94 7.80
CA GLU A 208 -10.69 -11.76 6.81
C GLU A 208 -11.62 -10.90 5.94
N ARG A 209 -12.45 -10.05 6.56
CA ARG A 209 -13.33 -9.12 5.84
C ARG A 209 -12.57 -8.13 4.97
N GLY A 210 -11.43 -7.60 5.44
CA GLY A 210 -10.58 -6.71 4.64
C GLY A 210 -9.96 -7.40 3.43
N ASN A 211 -9.54 -8.67 3.61
CA ASN A 211 -9.03 -9.52 2.53
C ASN A 211 -10.08 -9.76 1.44
N GLU A 212 -11.26 -10.21 1.85
CA GLU A 212 -12.40 -10.46 0.96
C GLU A 212 -12.81 -9.18 0.22
N TYR A 213 -12.79 -8.04 0.92
CA TYR A 213 -13.14 -6.76 0.33
C TYR A 213 -12.17 -6.33 -0.78
N LEU A 214 -10.86 -6.47 -0.58
CA LEU A 214 -9.87 -6.15 -1.61
C LEU A 214 -9.93 -7.12 -2.81
N GLU A 215 -10.21 -8.41 -2.56
CA GLU A 215 -10.45 -9.38 -3.62
C GLU A 215 -11.72 -9.05 -4.42
N TYR A 216 -12.78 -8.65 -3.72
CA TYR A 216 -14.01 -8.16 -4.33
C TYR A 216 -13.76 -6.93 -5.21
N LEU A 217 -13.03 -5.93 -4.72
CA LEU A 217 -12.69 -4.73 -5.50
C LEU A 217 -11.87 -5.07 -6.75
N ARG A 218 -10.89 -5.98 -6.64
CA ARG A 218 -10.11 -6.45 -7.78
C ARG A 218 -11.01 -7.14 -8.82
N THR A 219 -11.94 -7.97 -8.36
CA THR A 219 -12.90 -8.65 -9.23
C THR A 219 -13.86 -7.65 -9.88
N ALA A 220 -14.31 -6.64 -9.14
CA ALA A 220 -15.12 -5.55 -9.67
C ALA A 220 -14.35 -4.75 -10.73
N MET A 221 -13.07 -4.45 -10.49
CA MET A 221 -12.20 -3.75 -11.46
C MET A 221 -12.11 -4.53 -12.78
N LYS A 222 -11.98 -5.85 -12.74
CA LYS A 222 -11.99 -6.70 -13.97
C LYS A 222 -13.33 -6.69 -14.72
N LYS A 223 -14.40 -6.28 -14.04
CA LYS A 223 -15.76 -6.14 -14.59
C LYS A 223 -16.15 -4.67 -14.78
N ASP A 224 -15.16 -3.79 -14.95
CA ASP A 224 -15.36 -2.34 -15.13
C ASP A 224 -16.19 -1.67 -14.02
N PHE A 225 -16.13 -2.24 -12.80
CA PHE A 225 -16.95 -1.88 -11.64
C PHE A 225 -18.46 -1.94 -11.91
N ASP A 226 -18.92 -2.81 -12.82
CA ASP A 226 -20.32 -3.15 -13.02
C ASP A 226 -20.86 -4.04 -11.89
N VAL A 227 -21.00 -3.40 -10.73
CA VAL A 227 -21.49 -3.97 -9.48
C VAL A 227 -22.29 -2.90 -8.73
N PRO A 228 -23.15 -3.27 -7.77
CA PRO A 228 -23.88 -2.29 -6.97
C PRO A 228 -22.95 -1.26 -6.34
N ARG A 229 -23.35 0.02 -6.33
CA ARG A 229 -22.47 1.12 -5.87
C ARG A 229 -22.21 1.05 -4.37
N GLU A 230 -23.21 0.65 -3.60
CA GLU A 230 -23.20 0.57 -2.14
C GLU A 230 -22.20 -0.46 -1.59
N THR A 231 -21.75 -1.40 -2.42
CA THR A 231 -20.76 -2.42 -2.07
C THR A 231 -19.33 -1.97 -2.37
N LEU A 232 -19.14 -0.89 -3.13
CA LEU A 232 -17.82 -0.38 -3.49
C LEU A 232 -17.21 0.56 -2.44
N GLY A 233 -17.99 1.05 -1.49
CA GLY A 233 -17.53 1.93 -0.41
C GLY A 233 -17.19 3.35 -0.86
N LEU A 234 -16.23 4.00 -0.20
CA LEU A 234 -15.92 5.41 -0.46
C LEU A 234 -15.12 5.62 -1.75
N PHE A 235 -15.30 6.79 -2.36
CA PHE A 235 -14.52 7.26 -3.52
C PHE A 235 -14.01 8.68 -3.29
N SER A 236 -12.85 8.98 -3.84
CA SER A 236 -12.22 10.28 -3.67
C SER A 236 -11.44 10.67 -4.92
N VAL A 237 -11.56 11.93 -5.33
CA VAL A 237 -10.72 12.49 -6.39
C VAL A 237 -9.37 12.92 -5.83
N VAL A 238 -8.32 12.70 -6.62
CA VAL A 238 -6.97 13.21 -6.33
C VAL A 238 -6.82 14.54 -7.07
N SER A 239 -6.48 15.60 -6.36
CA SER A 239 -6.27 16.91 -6.97
C SER A 239 -4.92 17.01 -7.69
N ASP A 240 -4.82 17.92 -8.65
CA ASP A 240 -3.56 18.20 -9.34
C ASP A 240 -2.45 18.65 -8.37
N ALA A 241 -2.82 19.35 -7.29
CA ALA A 241 -1.88 19.76 -6.24
C ALA A 241 -1.30 18.56 -5.48
N GLU A 242 -2.15 17.59 -5.12
CA GLU A 242 -1.73 16.33 -4.47
C GLU A 242 -0.86 15.48 -5.40
N LEU A 243 -1.16 15.46 -6.71
CA LEU A 243 -0.33 14.79 -7.72
C LEU A 243 1.01 15.48 -7.94
N ALA A 244 1.03 16.82 -7.98
CA ALA A 244 2.22 17.61 -8.24
C ALA A 244 3.18 17.68 -7.04
N ALA A 245 2.70 17.44 -5.82
CA ALA A 245 3.47 17.60 -4.59
C ALA A 245 4.73 16.72 -4.51
N ARG A 246 4.94 15.73 -5.41
CA ARG A 246 6.12 14.85 -5.52
C ARG A 246 6.80 14.63 -4.17
N ASN A 247 6.03 14.24 -3.16
CA ASN A 247 6.56 14.21 -1.81
C ASN A 247 7.19 12.82 -1.60
N PRO A 248 8.53 12.71 -1.41
CA PRO A 248 9.16 11.43 -1.10
C PRO A 248 8.65 10.81 0.21
N ALA A 249 7.91 11.57 1.04
CA ALA A 249 7.24 11.08 2.23
C ALA A 249 5.86 10.43 1.98
N GLY A 250 5.22 10.65 0.82
CA GLY A 250 3.96 10.02 0.40
C GLY A 250 2.79 10.27 1.36
N THR A 251 1.92 11.24 1.06
CA THR A 251 0.59 11.26 1.69
C THR A 251 -0.37 12.08 0.84
N ILE A 252 -1.42 11.44 0.32
CA ILE A 252 -2.65 12.15 -0.05
C ILE A 252 -3.11 12.88 1.20
N SER A 253 -3.65 14.09 1.07
CA SER A 253 -4.24 14.75 2.23
C SER A 253 -5.29 13.82 2.85
N PRO A 254 -5.32 13.64 4.18
CA PRO A 254 -6.41 12.91 4.82
C PRO A 254 -7.75 13.56 4.46
N TRP A 255 -8.85 12.89 4.80
CA TRP A 255 -10.14 13.55 4.68
C TRP A 255 -10.15 14.86 5.49
N ILE A 256 -10.98 15.82 5.06
CA ILE A 256 -11.05 17.18 5.62
C ILE A 256 -10.96 17.11 7.14
N GLU A 257 -9.90 17.70 7.70
CA GLU A 257 -9.74 17.90 9.15
C GLU A 257 -9.89 16.61 10.01
N GLY A 258 -9.58 15.44 9.45
CA GLY A 258 -9.66 14.16 10.18
C GLY A 258 -11.06 13.52 10.20
N GLN A 259 -11.96 13.91 9.30
CA GLN A 259 -13.35 13.44 9.24
C GLN A 259 -13.59 12.47 8.08
N VAL A 260 -13.90 11.20 8.36
CA VAL A 260 -14.25 10.25 7.29
C VAL A 260 -15.77 10.35 7.03
N PRO A 261 -16.23 10.65 5.80
CA PRO A 261 -17.63 11.02 5.51
C PRO A 261 -18.72 10.12 6.11
N ALA A 262 -18.51 8.80 6.11
CA ALA A 262 -19.47 7.86 6.68
C ALA A 262 -19.26 7.57 8.18
N LEU A 263 -18.07 7.83 8.75
CA LEU A 263 -17.85 7.81 10.20
C LEU A 263 -18.25 9.12 10.87
N ASP A 264 -18.42 10.23 10.14
CA ASP A 264 -18.75 11.54 10.72
C ASP A 264 -20.10 11.53 11.44
N LYS A 265 -21.04 10.71 10.99
CA LYS A 265 -22.31 10.46 11.70
C LYS A 265 -22.14 9.74 13.05
N TYR A 266 -21.00 9.07 13.23
CA TYR A 266 -20.68 8.22 14.39
C TYR A 266 -19.55 8.81 15.27
N MET A 267 -18.83 9.84 14.81
CA MET A 267 -17.79 10.51 15.57
C MET A 267 -18.40 11.52 16.55
N ALA A 268 -18.08 11.40 17.84
CA ALA A 268 -18.53 12.36 18.84
C ALA A 268 -17.91 13.74 18.60
N GLN A 269 -18.74 14.78 18.43
CA GLN A 269 -18.33 16.17 18.16
C GLN A 269 -17.24 16.71 19.10
N ALA A 270 -17.18 16.20 20.35
CA ALA A 270 -16.21 16.61 21.35
C ALA A 270 -14.77 16.11 21.11
N ALA A 271 -14.55 15.18 20.19
CA ALA A 271 -13.22 14.68 19.80
C ALA A 271 -12.61 15.45 18.62
N LEU A 272 -13.33 16.43 18.07
CA LEU A 272 -12.94 17.17 16.86
C LEU A 272 -12.03 18.35 17.21
N LYS A 273 -10.84 18.40 16.61
CA LYS A 273 -9.99 19.59 16.60
C LYS A 273 -10.14 20.28 15.25
N TYR A 274 -10.98 21.31 15.21
CA TYR A 274 -11.20 22.11 14.01
C TYR A 274 -10.10 23.18 13.85
N PRO A 275 -9.45 23.32 12.68
CA PRO A 275 -8.84 24.58 12.28
C PRO A 275 -9.92 25.63 11.93
N PRO A 276 -9.58 26.92 11.92
CA PRO A 276 -10.53 27.97 11.59
C PRO A 276 -11.04 27.83 10.14
N PRO A 277 -12.34 28.06 9.88
CA PRO A 277 -12.92 27.85 8.56
C PRO A 277 -12.29 28.78 7.51
N LEU A 278 -11.79 28.18 6.43
CA LEU A 278 -11.27 28.90 5.28
C LEU A 278 -12.44 29.51 4.49
N LYS A 279 -12.42 30.83 4.27
CA LYS A 279 -13.35 31.49 3.33
C LYS A 279 -12.85 31.24 1.91
N LEU A 280 -13.67 30.60 1.08
CA LEU A 280 -13.44 30.44 -0.35
C LEU A 280 -14.56 31.16 -1.11
N GLU A 281 -14.19 32.05 -2.04
CA GLU A 281 -15.13 32.72 -2.94
C GLU A 281 -15.49 31.83 -4.14
N SER A 282 -16.67 32.03 -4.71
CA SER A 282 -17.40 31.08 -5.55
C SER A 282 -16.93 30.97 -7.01
N GLY A 283 -15.62 31.02 -7.29
CA GLY A 283 -15.07 31.03 -8.66
C GLY A 283 -14.05 29.94 -9.00
N ASP A 284 -13.56 29.17 -8.02
CA ASP A 284 -12.24 28.52 -8.12
C ASP A 284 -12.19 27.08 -8.68
N TYR A 285 -13.22 26.63 -9.40
CA TYR A 285 -13.18 25.29 -10.01
C TYR A 285 -12.90 25.34 -11.51
N ALA A 286 -11.61 25.33 -11.85
CA ALA A 286 -11.12 24.75 -13.11
C ALA A 286 -9.73 24.17 -12.85
N ALA A 287 -9.60 22.84 -12.93
CA ALA A 287 -8.31 22.16 -12.75
C ALA A 287 -7.99 21.26 -13.95
N PHE A 288 -6.71 21.28 -14.30
CA PHE A 288 -6.09 20.79 -15.53
C PHE A 288 -5.17 19.62 -15.17
N VAL A 289 -5.46 18.43 -15.70
CA VAL A 289 -4.66 17.23 -15.47
C VAL A 289 -3.33 17.27 -16.23
N ALA A 290 -2.25 16.88 -15.57
CA ALA A 290 -0.97 16.53 -16.19
C ALA A 290 -0.64 15.04 -15.95
N GLY A 291 -1.21 14.19 -16.80
CA GLY A 291 -0.74 12.85 -17.13
C GLY A 291 -0.66 12.73 -18.66
N PRO A 292 -0.31 11.58 -19.26
CA PRO A 292 -0.28 11.44 -20.73
C PRO A 292 -1.58 11.99 -21.33
N ARG A 293 -1.48 12.71 -22.46
CA ARG A 293 -2.40 13.74 -23.01
C ARG A 293 -3.91 13.40 -23.14
N ASP A 294 -4.36 12.25 -22.67
CA ASP A 294 -5.64 11.64 -23.03
C ASP A 294 -6.65 11.49 -21.88
N LEU A 295 -6.27 11.69 -20.61
CA LEU A 295 -7.21 11.62 -19.47
C LEU A 295 -7.50 13.03 -18.92
N LYS A 296 -8.73 13.53 -19.14
CA LYS A 296 -9.16 14.88 -18.74
C LYS A 296 -10.05 14.81 -17.50
N LEU A 297 -10.01 15.84 -16.65
CA LEU A 297 -10.84 15.92 -15.42
C LEU A 297 -12.35 15.76 -15.68
N ASN A 298 -12.82 16.17 -16.87
CA ASN A 298 -14.21 15.99 -17.30
C ASN A 298 -14.62 14.50 -17.39
N ASP A 299 -13.66 13.59 -17.52
CA ASP A 299 -13.90 12.15 -17.52
C ASP A 299 -14.31 11.68 -16.10
N PHE A 300 -13.74 12.23 -15.02
CA PHE A 300 -14.11 11.86 -13.64
C PHE A 300 -15.53 12.30 -13.26
N ALA A 301 -15.94 13.53 -13.63
CA ALA A 301 -17.27 14.04 -13.32
C ALA A 301 -18.40 13.26 -14.03
N ALA A 302 -18.10 12.68 -15.20
CA ALA A 302 -18.99 11.77 -15.92
C ALA A 302 -18.98 10.35 -15.32
N VAL A 303 -17.80 9.85 -14.90
CA VAL A 303 -17.61 8.49 -14.38
C VAL A 303 -18.28 8.25 -13.02
N PHE A 304 -18.35 9.25 -12.14
CA PHE A 304 -19.08 9.11 -10.86
C PHE A 304 -20.61 9.17 -10.99
N ARG A 305 -21.12 9.41 -12.21
CA ARG A 305 -22.49 9.06 -12.61
C ARG A 305 -22.49 7.60 -13.06
N LEU A 306 -22.09 6.69 -12.15
CA LEU A 306 -22.25 5.26 -12.39
C LEU A 306 -23.70 5.01 -12.82
N PRO A 307 -23.95 4.24 -13.90
CA PRO A 307 -25.31 3.93 -14.32
C PRO A 307 -26.00 3.30 -13.12
N VAL A 308 -27.07 3.95 -12.67
CA VAL A 308 -27.99 3.33 -11.73
C VAL A 308 -28.60 2.19 -12.53
N ASN A 309 -28.29 0.94 -12.19
CA ASN A 309 -29.05 -0.20 -12.68
C ASN A 309 -30.47 -0.02 -12.13
N GLU A 310 -31.32 0.66 -12.91
CA GLU A 310 -32.76 0.57 -12.73
C GLU A 310 -33.15 -0.90 -12.95
N LYS A 311 -33.88 -1.43 -11.98
CA LYS A 311 -34.25 -2.85 -11.85
C LYS A 311 -34.89 -3.45 -13.10
#